data_AF-A0AAW4CPT1-F1
#
_entry.id   AF-A0AAW4CPT1-F1
#
_cell.length_a   1.000
_cell.length_b   1.000
_cell.length_c   1.000
_cell.angle_alpha   90.00
_cell.angle_beta   90.00
_cell.angle_gamma   90.00
#
_symmetry.space_group_name_H-M   'P 1'
#
loop_
_entity.id
_entity.type
_entity.pdbx_description
1 polymer ?
#
loop_
_entity_poly.entity_id
_entity_poly.type
_entity_poly.pdbx_seq_one_letter_code
_entity_poly.pdbx_strand_id
1 'polypeptide(L)'
;NPTDREGRTARYNPLSYINRSDPIEVLVELQKIATMLFVPPEKGEAFWTESARTAFVGIASWIAAKPERPFSFGEIYRTITMPGMKAFFAKEAGDGALSEGCRAALSDFTSSADNTFTGIIQTVTSKLNLWINPIVDRATAESDFSLTDLRRIPTSIYLGVSPDELDRVAPLYNLFFQQLIDLNTRQLPDDGEKLSVLLILDEFARLGRAQVIANAFSYVRGYGLRLLPVIQSRSQLRNVYGEHGADEIVSNCGVEIAFTPK
;
A
#
# COMPACT_ATOMS: atom_id res chain seq x y z
N ASN A 1 14.58 -0.56 -6.38
CA ASN A 1 14.24 -1.98 -6.56
C ASN A 1 14.25 -2.66 -5.19
N PRO A 2 13.10 -3.00 -4.60
CA PRO A 2 13.03 -3.60 -3.26
C PRO A 2 13.59 -5.03 -3.17
N THR A 3 13.97 -5.66 -4.29
CA THR A 3 14.57 -6.99 -4.35
C THR A 3 16.04 -6.98 -4.79
N ASP A 4 16.66 -5.81 -4.94
CA ASP A 4 18.08 -5.70 -5.32
C ASP A 4 18.98 -6.41 -4.29
N ARG A 5 19.68 -7.45 -4.74
CA ARG A 5 20.51 -8.32 -3.88
C ARG A 5 21.69 -7.59 -3.26
N GLU A 6 22.20 -6.57 -3.92
CA GLU A 6 23.29 -5.72 -3.41
C GLU A 6 22.77 -4.62 -2.47
N GLY A 7 21.44 -4.50 -2.32
CA GLY A 7 20.82 -3.49 -1.49
C GLY A 7 20.90 -2.07 -2.05
N ARG A 8 21.19 -1.93 -3.34
CA ARG A 8 21.26 -0.63 -4.01
C ARG A 8 19.87 -0.09 -4.32
N THR A 9 19.14 0.28 -3.27
CA THR A 9 17.81 0.86 -3.39
C THR A 9 17.62 1.92 -2.32
N ALA A 10 17.00 3.05 -2.71
CA ALA A 10 16.41 3.96 -1.74
C ALA A 10 15.30 3.22 -0.99
N ARG A 11 15.16 3.54 0.29
CA ARG A 11 14.16 2.95 1.19
C ARG A 11 12.86 3.75 1.10
N TYR A 12 11.74 3.04 1.17
CA TYR A 12 10.40 3.59 1.20
C TYR A 12 9.57 2.83 2.23
N ASN A 13 9.22 3.49 3.33
CA ASN A 13 8.34 2.94 4.35
C ASN A 13 6.92 3.50 4.17
N PRO A 14 5.93 2.67 3.78
CA PRO A 14 4.57 3.15 3.58
C PRO A 14 3.91 3.68 4.86
N LEU A 15 4.43 3.34 6.04
CA LEU A 15 3.89 3.81 7.33
C LEU A 15 4.50 5.14 7.78
N SER A 16 5.53 5.65 7.08
CA SER A 16 6.27 6.86 7.49
C SER A 16 5.47 8.16 7.47
N TYR A 17 4.36 8.19 6.74
CA TYR A 17 3.49 9.36 6.61
C TYR A 17 2.41 9.45 7.69
N ILE A 18 2.35 8.47 8.60
CA ILE A 18 1.35 8.41 9.66
C ILE A 18 1.95 9.06 10.91
N ASN A 19 1.30 10.10 11.42
CA ASN A 19 1.69 10.71 12.70
C ASN A 19 1.34 9.79 13.88
N ARG A 20 2.34 9.09 14.42
CA ARG A 20 2.18 8.19 15.58
C ARG A 20 1.64 8.86 16.84
N SER A 21 1.74 10.19 16.94
CA SER A 21 1.28 10.95 18.11
C SER A 21 -0.22 11.19 18.10
N ASP A 22 -0.90 10.96 16.97
CA ASP A 22 -2.34 11.09 16.84
C ASP A 22 -2.98 9.69 16.66
N PRO A 23 -3.60 9.13 17.72
CA PRO A 23 -4.18 7.81 17.65
C PRO A 23 -5.39 7.70 16.70
N ILE A 24 -6.07 8.80 16.39
CA ILE A 24 -7.18 8.83 15.44
C ILE A 24 -6.62 8.74 14.02
N GLU A 25 -5.62 9.57 13.71
CA GLU A 25 -4.92 9.54 12.42
C GLU A 25 -4.32 8.16 12.15
N VAL A 26 -3.66 7.56 13.14
CA VAL A 26 -3.11 6.20 13.07
C VAL A 26 -4.17 5.19 12.62
N LEU A 27 -5.34 5.18 13.26
CA LEU A 27 -6.41 4.24 12.91
C LEU A 27 -6.94 4.47 11.49
N VAL A 28 -7.18 5.74 11.11
CA VAL A 28 -7.71 6.09 9.79
C VAL A 28 -6.74 5.69 8.67
N GLU A 29 -5.48 6.05 8.81
CA GLU A 29 -4.48 5.74 7.77
C GLU A 29 -4.18 4.24 7.70
N LEU A 30 -4.13 3.53 8.84
CA LEU A 30 -3.99 2.08 8.84
C LEU A 30 -5.19 1.36 8.23
N GLN A 31 -6.42 1.85 8.43
CA GLN A 31 -7.63 1.30 7.78
C GLN A 31 -7.60 1.49 6.26
N LYS A 32 -7.11 2.65 5.77
CA LYS A 32 -6.89 2.88 4.33
C LYS A 32 -5.91 1.86 3.79
N ILE A 33 -4.75 1.70 4.42
CA ILE A 33 -3.72 0.72 4.04
C ILE A 33 -4.28 -0.71 4.09
N ALA A 34 -5.06 -1.06 5.12
CA ALA A 34 -5.67 -2.38 5.24
C ALA A 34 -6.65 -2.66 4.10
N THR A 35 -7.46 -1.68 3.71
CA THR A 35 -8.40 -1.81 2.58
C THR A 35 -7.67 -2.09 1.27
N MET A 36 -6.47 -1.54 1.12
CA MET A 36 -5.62 -1.71 -0.05
C MET A 36 -4.96 -3.09 -0.10
N LEU A 37 -4.45 -3.59 1.03
CA LEU A 37 -3.76 -4.88 1.11
C LEU A 37 -4.73 -6.06 1.10
N PHE A 38 -5.86 -5.91 1.78
CA PHE A 38 -6.87 -6.94 1.96
C PHE A 38 -8.07 -6.60 1.08
N VAL A 39 -7.92 -6.81 -0.23
CA VAL A 39 -9.02 -6.66 -1.19
C VAL A 39 -9.95 -7.87 -1.09
N PRO A 40 -11.26 -7.67 -0.87
CA PRO A 40 -12.20 -8.77 -0.74
C PRO A 40 -12.39 -9.44 -2.11
N PRO A 41 -12.61 -10.76 -2.14
CA PRO A 41 -12.82 -11.47 -3.39
C PRO A 41 -14.14 -11.02 -4.06
N GLU A 42 -14.18 -10.99 -5.39
CA GLU A 42 -15.41 -10.67 -6.14
C GLU A 42 -16.55 -11.68 -5.89
N LYS A 43 -16.19 -12.91 -5.50
CA LYS A 43 -17.11 -13.99 -5.11
C LYS A 43 -16.54 -14.72 -3.89
N GLY A 44 -17.35 -14.95 -2.85
CA GLY A 44 -16.96 -15.66 -1.64
C GLY A 44 -17.21 -14.86 -0.35
N GLU A 45 -16.72 -15.38 0.77
CA GLU A 45 -16.93 -14.77 2.09
C GLU A 45 -15.91 -13.67 2.39
N ALA A 46 -16.40 -12.43 2.51
CA ALA A 46 -15.58 -11.28 2.90
C ALA A 46 -15.09 -11.34 4.36
N PHE A 47 -15.68 -12.22 5.18
CA PHE A 47 -15.39 -12.34 6.62
C PHE A 47 -13.89 -12.45 6.92
N TRP A 48 -13.16 -13.31 6.20
CA TRP A 48 -11.72 -13.49 6.41
C TRP A 48 -10.91 -12.24 6.07
N THR A 49 -11.33 -11.52 5.02
CA THR A 49 -10.67 -10.29 4.58
C THR A 49 -10.91 -9.18 5.59
N GLU A 50 -12.15 -8.97 6.03
CA GLU A 50 -12.48 -7.94 7.01
C GLU A 50 -11.84 -8.22 8.38
N SER A 51 -11.86 -9.48 8.83
CA SER A 51 -11.20 -9.87 10.08
C SER A 51 -9.68 -9.68 10.01
N ALA A 52 -9.07 -9.96 8.85
CA ALA A 52 -7.65 -9.70 8.62
C ALA A 52 -7.32 -8.20 8.64
N ARG A 53 -8.19 -7.34 8.11
CA ARG A 53 -8.04 -5.88 8.22
C ARG A 53 -8.06 -5.44 9.68
N THR A 54 -9.03 -5.91 10.46
CA THR A 54 -9.12 -5.57 11.90
C THR A 54 -7.87 -6.02 12.64
N ALA A 55 -7.39 -7.24 12.41
CA ALA A 55 -6.17 -7.75 13.03
C ALA A 55 -4.93 -6.93 12.63
N PHE A 56 -4.77 -6.61 11.35
CA PHE A 56 -3.69 -5.76 10.86
C PHE A 56 -3.71 -4.37 11.50
N VAL A 57 -4.88 -3.71 11.51
CA VAL A 57 -5.04 -2.38 12.11
C VAL A 57 -4.74 -2.41 13.61
N GLY A 58 -5.25 -3.41 14.34
CA GLY A 58 -5.01 -3.55 15.78
C GLY A 58 -3.52 -3.68 16.11
N ILE A 59 -2.81 -4.59 15.41
CA ILE A 59 -1.39 -4.85 15.63
C ILE A 59 -0.53 -3.66 15.20
N ALA A 60 -0.80 -3.07 14.03
CA ALA A 60 -0.05 -1.92 13.55
C ALA A 60 -0.28 -0.68 14.44
N SER A 61 -1.51 -0.48 14.95
CA SER A 61 -1.80 0.60 15.91
C SER A 61 -1.10 0.37 17.23
N TRP A 62 -1.02 -0.87 17.69
CA TRP A 62 -0.26 -1.22 18.89
C TRP A 62 1.24 -0.91 18.72
N ILE A 63 1.84 -1.25 17.57
CA ILE A 63 3.22 -0.87 17.26
C ILE A 63 3.35 0.66 17.23
N ALA A 64 2.42 1.36 16.58
CA ALA A 64 2.43 2.83 16.52
C ALA A 64 2.45 3.47 17.92
N ALA A 65 1.74 2.89 18.88
CA ALA A 65 1.70 3.34 20.28
C ALA A 65 2.98 3.05 21.11
N LYS A 66 3.97 2.34 20.56
CA LYS A 66 5.24 1.96 21.23
C LYS A 66 6.44 2.62 20.55
N PRO A 67 6.82 3.88 20.90
CA PRO A 67 7.83 4.66 20.18
C PRO A 67 9.19 3.98 20.02
N GLU A 68 9.55 3.10 20.95
CA GLU A 68 10.77 2.30 20.93
C GLU A 68 10.81 1.24 19.83
N ARG A 69 9.66 0.91 19.22
CA ARG A 69 9.57 -0.05 18.13
C ARG A 69 9.66 0.62 16.76
N PRO A 70 10.37 0.00 15.79
CA PRO A 70 10.33 0.42 14.40
C PRO A 70 8.89 0.35 13.87
N PHE A 71 8.39 1.44 13.31
CA PHE A 71 7.06 1.45 12.71
C PHE A 71 7.16 1.11 11.21
N SER A 72 7.32 -0.17 10.92
CA SER A 72 7.48 -0.69 9.55
C SER A 72 6.68 -1.97 9.34
N PHE A 73 6.44 -2.31 8.08
CA PHE A 73 5.78 -3.58 7.73
C PHE A 73 6.56 -4.82 8.17
N GLY A 74 7.89 -4.76 8.17
CA GLY A 74 8.71 -5.84 8.70
C GLY A 74 8.48 -6.06 10.20
N GLU A 75 8.30 -4.99 10.98
CA GLU A 75 7.98 -5.11 12.40
C GLU A 75 6.58 -5.67 12.63
N ILE A 76 5.60 -5.24 11.81
CA ILE A 76 4.26 -5.82 11.80
C ILE A 76 4.34 -7.34 11.55
N TYR A 77 5.09 -7.75 10.52
CA TYR A 77 5.25 -9.16 10.17
C TYR A 77 5.90 -9.98 11.31
N ARG A 78 7.00 -9.49 11.90
CA ARG A 78 7.66 -10.13 13.05
C ARG A 78 6.73 -10.24 14.25
N THR A 79 5.92 -9.22 14.49
CA THR A 79 4.98 -9.19 15.61
C THR A 79 3.83 -10.18 15.42
N ILE A 80 3.30 -10.31 14.20
CA ILE A 80 2.24 -11.27 13.88
C ILE A 80 2.72 -12.72 13.98
N THR A 81 3.99 -12.96 13.65
CA THR A 81 4.57 -14.31 13.62
C THR A 81 5.21 -14.72 14.95
N MET A 82 5.13 -13.89 15.99
CA MET A 82 5.72 -14.19 17.29
C MET A 82 5.01 -15.37 17.98
N PRO A 83 5.73 -16.27 18.67
CA PRO A 83 5.11 -17.30 19.49
C PRO A 83 4.22 -16.67 20.59
N GLY A 84 3.06 -17.28 20.84
CA GLY A 84 2.15 -16.80 21.90
C GLY A 84 1.41 -15.49 21.59
N MET A 85 1.44 -15.03 20.33
CA MET A 85 0.82 -13.79 19.86
C MET A 85 -0.61 -13.56 20.39
N LYS A 86 -1.46 -14.60 20.39
CA LYS A 86 -2.84 -14.52 20.87
C LYS A 86 -2.93 -14.11 22.33
N ALA A 87 -2.23 -14.82 23.20
CA ALA A 87 -2.23 -14.56 24.65
C ALA A 87 -1.58 -13.20 24.96
N PHE A 88 -0.53 -12.85 24.22
CA PHE A 88 0.13 -11.55 24.33
C PHE A 88 -0.84 -10.41 24.03
N PHE A 89 -1.50 -10.40 22.87
CA PHE A 89 -2.42 -9.33 22.51
C PHE A 89 -3.72 -9.33 23.29
N ALA A 90 -4.20 -10.48 23.79
CA ALA A 90 -5.33 -10.52 24.70
C ALA A 90 -5.03 -9.76 26.01
N LYS A 91 -3.78 -9.82 26.48
CA LYS A 91 -3.32 -9.04 27.64
C LYS A 91 -3.16 -7.57 27.29
N GLU A 92 -2.49 -7.25 26.17
CA GLU A 92 -2.27 -5.86 25.73
C GLU A 92 -3.58 -5.13 25.43
N ALA A 93 -4.63 -5.83 24.99
CA ALA A 93 -5.96 -5.25 24.80
C ALA A 93 -6.56 -4.66 26.10
N GLY A 94 -6.06 -5.06 27.28
CA GLY A 94 -6.43 -4.47 28.57
C GLY A 94 -5.64 -3.21 28.96
N ASP A 95 -4.64 -2.82 28.17
CA ASP A 95 -3.80 -1.64 28.47
C ASP A 95 -4.60 -0.34 28.23
N GLY A 96 -4.89 0.37 29.33
CA GLY A 96 -5.59 1.65 29.31
C GLY A 96 -4.84 2.76 28.56
N ALA A 97 -3.53 2.62 28.33
CA ALA A 97 -2.72 3.58 27.58
C ALA A 97 -2.94 3.52 26.06
N LEU A 98 -3.48 2.42 25.53
CA LEU A 98 -3.80 2.29 24.12
C LEU A 98 -5.05 3.10 23.75
N SER A 99 -5.23 3.42 22.47
CA SER A 99 -6.49 4.00 22.01
C SER A 99 -7.64 2.99 22.11
N GLU A 100 -8.86 3.49 22.27
CA GLU A 100 -10.06 2.64 22.31
C GLU A 100 -10.18 1.78 21.04
N GLY A 101 -9.95 2.37 19.86
CA GLY A 101 -9.99 1.64 18.60
C GLY A 101 -8.91 0.55 18.49
N CYS A 102 -7.70 0.79 19.02
CA CYS A 102 -6.65 -0.23 19.08
C CYS A 102 -7.06 -1.39 20.00
N ARG A 103 -7.53 -1.10 21.22
CA ARG A 103 -8.02 -2.14 22.14
C ARG A 103 -9.18 -2.94 21.56
N ALA A 104 -10.14 -2.28 20.94
CA ALA A 104 -11.29 -2.92 20.32
C ALA A 104 -10.85 -3.88 19.20
N ALA A 105 -9.97 -3.41 18.31
CA ALA A 105 -9.43 -4.24 17.23
C ALA A 105 -8.62 -5.44 17.76
N LEU A 106 -7.78 -5.23 18.78
CA LEU A 106 -7.03 -6.33 19.43
C LEU A 106 -7.98 -7.34 20.10
N SER A 107 -8.99 -6.86 20.83
CA SER A 107 -9.95 -7.71 21.53
C SER A 107 -10.80 -8.54 20.57
N ASP A 108 -11.23 -7.95 19.45
CA ASP A 108 -12.06 -8.60 18.44
C ASP A 108 -11.40 -9.89 17.91
N PHE A 109 -10.19 -9.79 17.36
CA PHE A 109 -9.54 -10.99 16.80
C PHE A 109 -9.00 -11.94 17.88
N THR A 110 -8.58 -11.44 19.07
CA THR A 110 -8.04 -12.32 20.13
C THR A 110 -9.12 -13.11 20.86
N SER A 111 -10.35 -12.60 20.92
CA SER A 111 -11.51 -13.29 21.50
C SER A 111 -12.07 -14.42 20.62
N SER A 112 -11.66 -14.47 19.34
CA SER A 112 -12.08 -15.51 18.40
C SER A 112 -11.60 -16.90 18.82
N ALA A 113 -12.34 -17.94 18.45
CA ALA A 113 -11.93 -19.34 18.67
C ALA A 113 -10.58 -19.63 17.99
N ASP A 114 -9.82 -20.61 18.48
CA ASP A 114 -8.44 -20.89 18.02
C ASP A 114 -8.34 -21.17 16.51
N ASN A 115 -9.30 -21.89 15.94
CA ASN A 115 -9.35 -22.15 14.50
C ASN A 115 -9.59 -20.87 13.69
N THR A 116 -10.53 -20.03 14.13
CA THR A 116 -10.83 -18.74 13.48
C THR A 116 -9.64 -17.79 13.59
N PHE A 117 -9.04 -17.67 14.78
CA PHE A 117 -7.82 -16.90 15.01
C PHE A 117 -6.71 -17.32 14.05
N THR A 118 -6.46 -18.63 13.92
CA THR A 118 -5.44 -19.17 13.02
C THR A 118 -5.73 -18.81 11.56
N GLY A 119 -6.98 -18.91 11.12
CA GLY A 119 -7.39 -18.51 9.75
C GLY A 119 -7.24 -17.02 9.48
N ILE A 120 -7.54 -16.16 10.46
CA ILE A 120 -7.33 -14.71 10.36
C ILE A 120 -5.84 -14.41 10.20
N ILE A 121 -4.99 -14.97 11.07
CA ILE A 121 -3.54 -14.73 11.01
C ILE A 121 -2.94 -15.27 9.72
N GLN A 122 -3.35 -16.45 9.24
CA GLN A 122 -2.93 -16.97 7.94
C GLN A 122 -3.28 -16.00 6.80
N THR A 123 -4.48 -15.43 6.82
CA THR A 123 -4.91 -14.43 5.84
C THR A 123 -4.02 -13.19 5.89
N VAL A 124 -3.71 -12.68 7.09
CA VAL A 124 -2.78 -11.54 7.25
C VAL A 124 -1.38 -11.88 6.74
N THR A 125 -0.79 -12.99 7.18
CA THR A 125 0.55 -13.40 6.78
C THR A 125 0.66 -13.65 5.29
N SER A 126 -0.39 -14.16 4.64
CA SER A 126 -0.40 -14.41 3.19
C SER A 126 -0.17 -13.13 2.38
N LYS A 127 -0.71 -11.99 2.85
CA LYS A 127 -0.54 -10.67 2.21
C LYS A 127 0.78 -10.01 2.58
N LEU A 128 1.33 -10.33 3.75
CA LEU A 128 2.60 -9.80 4.23
C LEU A 128 3.82 -10.71 3.95
N ASN A 129 3.64 -11.82 3.24
CA ASN A 129 4.70 -12.78 2.93
C ASN A 129 5.91 -12.17 2.21
N LEU A 130 5.74 -11.04 1.53
CA LEU A 130 6.84 -10.31 0.90
C LEU A 130 7.93 -9.92 1.92
N TRP A 131 7.55 -9.59 3.15
CA TRP A 131 8.45 -9.17 4.24
C TRP A 131 9.19 -10.31 4.94
N ILE A 132 8.97 -11.56 4.54
CA ILE A 132 9.88 -12.67 4.90
C ILE A 132 11.27 -12.41 4.33
N ASN A 133 11.35 -11.72 3.19
CA ASN A 133 12.61 -11.40 2.54
C ASN A 133 13.32 -10.24 3.26
N PRO A 134 14.50 -10.46 3.86
CA PRO A 134 15.23 -9.42 4.59
C PRO A 134 15.65 -8.25 3.69
N ILE A 135 15.79 -8.47 2.38
CA ILE A 135 16.09 -7.39 1.41
C ILE A 135 14.90 -6.43 1.32
N VAL A 136 13.67 -6.95 1.25
CA VAL A 136 12.46 -6.12 1.17
C VAL A 136 12.18 -5.45 2.50
N ASP A 137 12.38 -6.16 3.62
CA ASP A 137 12.29 -5.58 4.96
C ASP A 137 13.21 -4.36 5.08
N ARG A 138 14.49 -4.50 4.73
CA ARG A 138 15.44 -3.38 4.73
C ARG A 138 15.03 -2.25 3.78
N ALA A 139 14.54 -2.58 2.59
CA ALA A 139 14.08 -1.60 1.60
C ALA A 139 12.81 -0.84 2.05
N THR A 140 12.09 -1.33 3.06
CA THR A 140 10.84 -0.74 3.56
C THR A 140 10.88 -0.35 5.03
N ALA A 141 12.06 -0.39 5.65
CA ALA A 141 12.24 -0.08 7.06
C ALA A 141 12.07 1.42 7.36
N GLU A 142 12.54 2.29 6.46
CA GLU A 142 12.52 3.74 6.58
C GLU A 142 12.24 4.39 5.21
N SER A 143 12.13 5.71 5.17
CA SER A 143 11.96 6.48 3.92
C SER A 143 13.15 7.40 3.71
N ASP A 144 13.83 7.27 2.58
CA ASP A 144 14.97 8.12 2.20
C ASP A 144 14.54 9.35 1.37
N PHE A 145 13.27 9.38 0.95
CA PHE A 145 12.65 10.46 0.19
C PHE A 145 11.20 10.66 0.62
N SER A 146 10.66 11.84 0.37
CA SER A 146 9.25 12.14 0.64
C SER A 146 8.44 12.28 -0.66
N LEU A 147 7.28 11.64 -0.70
CA LEU A 147 6.31 11.75 -1.78
C LEU A 147 5.58 13.11 -1.78
N THR A 148 5.59 13.84 -0.66
CA THR A 148 5.02 15.19 -0.55
C THR A 148 5.89 16.25 -1.21
N ASP A 149 7.18 15.97 -1.39
CA ASP A 149 8.16 16.95 -1.86
C ASP A 149 8.32 16.94 -3.38
N LEU A 150 7.70 15.98 -4.08
CA LEU A 150 7.86 15.78 -5.52
C LEU A 150 7.43 16.99 -6.36
N ARG A 151 6.51 17.83 -5.87
CA ARG A 151 6.08 19.08 -6.52
C ARG A 151 6.93 20.30 -6.15
N ARG A 152 7.80 20.17 -5.15
CA ARG A 152 8.63 21.27 -4.61
C ARG A 152 10.10 21.11 -5.00
N ILE A 153 10.61 19.87 -4.95
CA ILE A 153 12.02 19.54 -5.17
C ILE A 153 12.14 18.64 -6.41
N PRO A 154 12.95 19.02 -7.42
CA PRO A 154 13.17 18.19 -8.60
C PRO A 154 13.70 16.80 -8.21
N THR A 155 12.86 15.78 -8.40
CA THR A 155 13.14 14.40 -7.97
C THR A 155 12.67 13.43 -9.05
N SER A 156 13.45 12.38 -9.32
CA SER A 156 13.05 11.28 -10.20
C SER A 156 13.17 9.96 -9.45
N ILE A 157 12.06 9.22 -9.37
CA ILE A 157 11.96 7.93 -8.69
C ILE A 157 11.82 6.84 -9.75
N TYR A 158 12.69 5.83 -9.70
CA TYR A 158 12.68 4.69 -10.61
C TYR A 158 12.25 3.42 -9.88
N LEU A 159 11.08 2.90 -10.24
CA LEU A 159 10.56 1.62 -9.74
C LEU A 159 11.03 0.48 -10.65
N GLY A 160 12.31 0.11 -10.52
CA GLY A 160 12.88 -1.03 -11.26
C GLY A 160 12.60 -2.36 -10.56
N VAL A 161 12.16 -3.37 -11.30
CA VAL A 161 12.09 -4.78 -10.89
C VAL A 161 12.23 -5.67 -12.12
N SER A 162 12.76 -6.88 -11.98
CA SER A 162 12.78 -7.83 -13.09
C SER A 162 11.37 -8.36 -13.40
N PRO A 163 11.06 -8.73 -14.65
CA PRO A 163 9.71 -9.19 -15.03
C PRO A 163 9.22 -10.41 -14.22
N ASP A 164 10.11 -11.28 -13.79
CA ASP A 164 9.83 -12.47 -12.98
C ASP A 164 9.52 -12.14 -11.50
N GLU A 165 9.94 -10.98 -11.01
CA GLU A 165 9.68 -10.53 -9.64
C GLU A 165 8.51 -9.53 -9.55
N LEU A 166 7.99 -9.04 -10.67
CA LEU A 166 6.96 -8.00 -10.71
C LEU A 166 5.69 -8.41 -9.94
N ASP A 167 5.14 -9.60 -10.20
CA ASP A 167 3.94 -10.09 -9.52
C ASP A 167 4.13 -10.19 -8.00
N ARG A 168 5.36 -10.51 -7.58
CA ARG A 168 5.73 -10.63 -6.16
C ARG A 168 5.81 -9.26 -5.48
N VAL A 169 6.31 -8.23 -6.16
CA VAL A 169 6.44 -6.86 -5.60
C VAL A 169 5.22 -5.98 -5.88
N ALA A 170 4.30 -6.41 -6.75
CA ALA A 170 3.12 -5.66 -7.14
C ALA A 170 2.31 -5.11 -5.95
N PRO A 171 2.08 -5.84 -4.84
CA PRO A 171 1.40 -5.26 -3.67
C PRO A 171 2.10 -4.03 -3.08
N LEU A 172 3.43 -4.03 -3.02
CA LEU A 172 4.21 -2.90 -2.52
C LEU A 172 4.17 -1.71 -3.50
N TYR A 173 4.23 -1.98 -4.81
CA TYR A 173 4.12 -0.93 -5.82
C TYR A 173 2.73 -0.33 -5.89
N ASN A 174 1.67 -1.14 -5.75
CA ASN A 174 0.30 -0.66 -5.64
C ASN A 174 0.14 0.27 -4.44
N LEU A 175 0.69 -0.11 -3.28
CA LEU A 175 0.68 0.74 -2.08
C LEU A 175 1.47 2.05 -2.31
N PHE A 176 2.62 1.97 -2.98
CA PHE A 176 3.40 3.15 -3.35
C PHE A 176 2.59 4.12 -4.24
N PHE A 177 1.97 3.63 -5.31
CA PHE A 177 1.18 4.46 -6.21
C PHE A 177 -0.05 5.04 -5.50
N GLN A 178 -0.68 4.27 -4.63
CA GLN A 178 -1.80 4.72 -3.82
C GLN A 178 -1.41 5.88 -2.93
N GLN A 179 -0.33 5.73 -2.16
CA GLN A 179 0.15 6.76 -1.27
C GLN A 179 0.66 7.99 -2.03
N LEU A 180 1.33 7.80 -3.17
CA LEU A 180 1.74 8.89 -4.06
C LEU A 180 0.54 9.73 -4.50
N ILE A 181 -0.51 9.09 -5.00
CA ILE A 181 -1.72 9.78 -5.45
C ILE A 181 -2.40 10.45 -4.25
N ASP A 182 -2.70 9.71 -3.19
CA ASP A 182 -3.42 10.22 -2.01
C ASP A 182 -2.74 11.46 -1.43
N LEU A 183 -1.42 11.40 -1.14
CA LEU A 183 -0.67 12.52 -0.57
C LEU A 183 -0.65 13.75 -1.48
N ASN A 184 -0.61 13.56 -2.81
CA ASN A 184 -0.56 14.66 -3.77
C ASN A 184 -1.95 15.16 -4.21
N THR A 185 -3.04 14.51 -3.76
CA THR A 185 -4.42 14.91 -4.09
C THR A 185 -5.26 15.36 -2.88
N ARG A 186 -4.68 15.40 -1.67
CA ARG A 186 -5.35 15.91 -0.46
C ARG A 186 -5.69 17.41 -0.55
N GLN A 187 -4.85 18.20 -1.21
CA GLN A 187 -4.99 19.64 -1.36
C GLN A 187 -4.57 20.07 -2.76
N LEU A 188 -5.20 21.12 -3.27
CA LEU A 188 -4.76 21.75 -4.53
C LEU A 188 -3.33 22.29 -4.37
N PRO A 189 -2.53 22.31 -5.45
CA PRO A 189 -1.17 22.81 -5.39
C PRO A 189 -1.12 24.24 -4.86
N ASP A 190 -0.20 24.51 -3.93
CA ASP A 190 0.08 25.87 -3.44
C ASP A 190 1.17 26.59 -4.27
N ASP A 191 1.41 27.88 -3.99
CA ASP A 191 2.42 28.69 -4.69
C ASP A 191 3.85 28.14 -4.59
N GLY A 192 4.11 27.26 -3.60
CA GLY A 192 5.38 26.57 -3.42
C GLY A 192 5.51 25.28 -4.25
N GLU A 193 4.43 24.77 -4.81
CA GLU A 193 4.37 23.53 -5.60
C GLU A 193 4.38 23.81 -7.10
N LYS A 194 5.53 24.30 -7.57
CA LYS A 194 5.71 24.78 -8.95
C LYS A 194 5.96 23.67 -9.96
N LEU A 195 6.27 22.45 -9.51
CA LEU A 195 6.60 21.32 -10.38
C LEU A 195 5.37 20.43 -10.61
N SER A 196 5.31 19.81 -11.78
CA SER A 196 4.35 18.74 -12.07
C SER A 196 5.03 17.38 -11.96
N VAL A 197 4.32 16.39 -11.43
CA VAL A 197 4.82 15.01 -11.35
C VAL A 197 4.28 14.20 -12.52
N LEU A 198 5.17 13.60 -13.29
CA LEU A 198 4.81 12.68 -14.38
C LEU A 198 5.03 11.24 -13.93
N LEU A 199 3.96 10.44 -13.90
CA LEU A 199 4.01 9.01 -13.67
C LEU A 199 4.09 8.30 -15.02
N ILE A 200 5.25 7.75 -15.33
CA ILE A 200 5.45 6.90 -16.51
C ILE A 200 5.24 5.45 -16.07
N LEU A 201 4.22 4.81 -16.64
CA LEU A 201 3.85 3.44 -16.30
C LEU A 201 4.21 2.55 -17.49
N ASP A 202 5.47 2.11 -17.51
CA ASP A 202 5.93 1.14 -18.48
C ASP A 202 5.18 -0.18 -18.26
N GLU A 203 4.57 -0.70 -19.32
CA GLU A 203 3.77 -1.91 -19.28
C GLU A 203 2.65 -1.88 -18.21
N PHE A 204 1.81 -0.85 -18.22
CA PHE A 204 0.76 -0.61 -17.22
C PHE A 204 -0.16 -1.83 -16.96
N ALA A 205 -0.41 -2.66 -17.97
CA ALA A 205 -1.23 -3.86 -17.83
C ALA A 205 -0.58 -4.96 -16.95
N ARG A 206 0.75 -4.97 -16.78
CA ARG A 206 1.47 -5.98 -15.99
C ARG A 206 1.50 -5.71 -14.50
N LEU A 207 1.26 -4.47 -14.06
CA LEU A 207 1.12 -4.14 -12.64
C LEU A 207 -0.13 -4.79 -11.99
N GLY A 208 -0.97 -5.44 -12.80
CA GLY A 208 -2.26 -5.95 -12.38
C GLY A 208 -3.28 -4.83 -12.22
N ARG A 209 -4.32 -5.08 -11.45
CA ARG A 209 -5.43 -4.14 -11.25
C ARG A 209 -5.04 -3.05 -10.25
N ALA A 210 -4.26 -2.07 -10.68
CA ALA A 210 -3.93 -0.88 -9.91
C ALA A 210 -5.11 0.11 -9.93
N GLN A 211 -6.19 -0.22 -9.21
CA GLN A 211 -7.46 0.53 -9.27
C GLN A 211 -7.30 2.02 -8.94
N VAL A 212 -6.35 2.38 -8.08
CA VAL A 212 -6.08 3.80 -7.77
C VAL A 212 -5.63 4.58 -9.00
N ILE A 213 -4.81 3.97 -9.85
CA ILE A 213 -4.26 4.62 -11.03
C ILE A 213 -5.37 4.77 -12.06
N ALA A 214 -6.16 3.70 -12.27
CA ALA A 214 -7.34 3.74 -13.14
C ALA A 214 -8.29 4.88 -12.76
N ASN A 215 -8.62 5.01 -11.47
CA ASN A 215 -9.49 6.09 -10.98
C ASN A 215 -8.82 7.47 -11.12
N ALA A 216 -7.51 7.54 -10.89
CA ALA A 216 -6.73 8.77 -10.93
C ALA A 216 -6.77 9.49 -12.28
N PHE A 217 -6.91 8.76 -13.41
CA PHE A 217 -7.02 9.36 -14.75
C PHE A 217 -8.09 10.47 -14.84
N SER A 218 -9.16 10.36 -14.05
CA SER A 218 -10.28 11.30 -14.09
C SER A 218 -10.06 12.61 -13.32
N TYR A 219 -9.24 12.64 -12.27
CA TYR A 219 -9.18 13.80 -11.34
C TYR A 219 -7.79 14.35 -11.05
N VAL A 220 -6.71 13.62 -11.31
CA VAL A 220 -5.37 14.05 -10.84
C VAL A 220 -4.76 15.24 -11.60
N ARG A 221 -5.34 15.60 -12.75
CA ARG A 221 -4.86 16.71 -13.59
C ARG A 221 -4.86 18.05 -12.84
N GLY A 222 -5.90 18.31 -12.04
CA GLY A 222 -6.01 19.54 -11.25
C GLY A 222 -4.99 19.63 -10.10
N TYR A 223 -4.41 18.48 -9.73
CA TYR A 223 -3.44 18.35 -8.64
C TYR A 223 -1.99 18.34 -9.14
N GLY A 224 -1.73 18.67 -10.41
CA GLY A 224 -0.36 18.73 -10.93
C GLY A 224 0.30 17.36 -11.16
N LEU A 225 -0.49 16.28 -11.15
CA LEU A 225 -0.03 14.96 -11.56
C LEU A 225 -0.41 14.70 -13.03
N ARG A 226 0.46 14.00 -13.76
CA ARG A 226 0.25 13.56 -15.13
C ARG A 226 0.53 12.07 -15.22
N LEU A 227 -0.31 11.34 -15.95
CA LEU A 227 -0.17 9.91 -16.16
C LEU A 227 0.22 9.65 -17.63
N LEU A 228 1.22 8.82 -17.84
CA LEU A 228 1.64 8.34 -19.16
C LEU A 228 1.70 6.79 -19.13
N PRO A 229 0.56 6.11 -19.31
CA PRO A 229 0.53 4.66 -19.41
C PRO A 229 1.08 4.19 -20.77
N VAL A 230 1.99 3.23 -20.74
CA VAL A 230 2.44 2.51 -21.92
C VAL A 230 1.79 1.13 -21.93
N ILE A 231 1.08 0.81 -23.02
CA ILE A 231 0.39 -0.47 -23.21
C ILE A 231 0.78 -1.05 -24.56
N GLN A 232 0.88 -2.38 -24.66
CA GLN A 232 1.16 -3.02 -25.96
C GLN A 232 -0.09 -3.08 -26.84
N SER A 233 -1.27 -3.24 -26.22
CA SER A 233 -2.54 -3.22 -26.93
C SER A 233 -3.69 -2.77 -26.03
N ARG A 234 -4.73 -2.19 -26.63
CA ARG A 234 -6.00 -1.89 -25.94
C ARG A 234 -6.65 -3.16 -25.35
N SER A 235 -6.44 -4.32 -25.97
CA SER A 235 -6.96 -5.60 -25.47
C SER A 235 -6.38 -6.00 -24.11
N GLN A 236 -5.09 -5.71 -23.86
CA GLN A 236 -4.52 -5.95 -22.53
C GLN A 236 -5.18 -5.07 -21.46
N LEU A 237 -5.43 -3.80 -21.78
CA LEU A 237 -6.10 -2.88 -20.87
C LEU A 237 -7.51 -3.38 -20.52
N ARG A 238 -8.26 -3.84 -21.53
CA ARG A 238 -9.59 -4.45 -21.34
C ARG A 238 -9.57 -5.73 -20.52
N ASN A 239 -8.54 -6.57 -20.68
CA ASN A 239 -8.42 -7.78 -19.87
C ASN A 239 -8.21 -7.48 -18.37
N VAL A 240 -7.55 -6.37 -18.05
CA VAL A 240 -7.24 -6.00 -16.65
C VAL A 240 -8.37 -5.19 -16.02
N TYR A 241 -8.96 -4.24 -16.76
CA TYR A 241 -9.93 -3.27 -16.23
C TYR A 241 -11.36 -3.44 -16.76
N GLY A 242 -11.59 -4.41 -17.65
CA GLY A 242 -12.85 -4.57 -18.39
C GLY A 242 -12.99 -3.57 -19.54
N GLU A 243 -13.99 -3.78 -20.39
CA GLU A 243 -14.32 -2.89 -21.52
C GLU A 243 -14.53 -1.44 -21.06
N HIS A 244 -15.44 -1.24 -20.10
CA HIS A 244 -15.83 0.09 -19.63
C HIS A 244 -14.64 0.84 -18.98
N GLY A 245 -13.87 0.16 -18.12
CA GLY A 245 -12.72 0.77 -17.46
C GLY A 245 -11.60 1.13 -18.44
N ALA A 246 -11.39 0.32 -19.47
CA ALA A 246 -10.41 0.63 -20.51
C ALA A 246 -10.81 1.87 -21.33
N ASP A 247 -12.09 1.98 -21.70
CA ASP A 247 -12.61 3.13 -22.44
C ASP A 247 -12.56 4.42 -21.61
N GLU A 248 -12.84 4.34 -20.30
CA GLU A 248 -12.68 5.48 -19.37
C GLU A 248 -11.22 5.94 -19.28
N ILE A 249 -10.27 5.01 -19.18
CA ILE A 249 -8.84 5.37 -19.11
C ILE A 249 -8.41 6.06 -20.41
N VAL A 250 -8.76 5.50 -21.57
CA VAL A 250 -8.38 6.06 -22.87
C VAL A 250 -9.05 7.41 -23.11
N SER A 251 -10.33 7.58 -22.79
CA SER A 251 -11.04 8.86 -22.97
C SER A 251 -10.49 9.99 -22.09
N ASN A 252 -9.92 9.67 -20.93
CA ASN A 252 -9.26 10.63 -20.05
C ASN A 252 -7.82 10.99 -20.49
N CYS A 253 -7.21 10.22 -21.41
CA CYS A 253 -5.93 10.52 -22.02
C CYS A 253 -6.09 11.62 -23.07
N GLY A 254 -5.49 12.79 -22.83
CA GLY A 254 -5.53 13.91 -23.78
C GLY A 254 -4.63 13.73 -25.01
N VAL A 255 -3.70 12.76 -24.98
CA VAL A 255 -2.76 12.45 -26.07
C VAL A 255 -2.63 10.94 -26.19
N GLU A 256 -2.73 10.42 -27.41
CA GLU A 256 -2.42 9.03 -27.75
C GLU A 256 -1.24 9.00 -28.72
N ILE A 257 -0.26 8.14 -28.44
CA ILE A 257 0.90 7.91 -29.31
C ILE A 257 0.89 6.43 -29.68
N ALA A 258 0.74 6.13 -30.97
CA ALA A 258 0.76 4.77 -31.48
C ALA A 258 2.08 4.49 -32.21
N PHE A 259 2.77 3.43 -31.80
CA PHE A 259 3.94 2.91 -32.48
C PHE A 259 3.54 1.70 -33.32
N THR A 260 4.00 1.63 -34.57
CA THR A 260 3.82 0.43 -35.40
C THR A 260 4.69 -0.71 -34.87
N PRO A 261 4.23 -1.98 -34.94
CA PRO A 261 5.07 -3.13 -34.64
C PRO A 261 6.37 -3.07 -35.46
N LYS A 262 7.50 -3.43 -34.84
CA LYS A 262 8.76 -3.64 -35.57
C LYS A 262 8.74 -4.97 -36.32
#